data_AF-A0A6G5RB97-F1
#
_entry.id   AF-A0A6G5RB97-F1
#
_cell.length_a   1.000
_cell.length_b   1.000
_cell.length_c   1.000
_cell.angle_alpha   90.00
_cell.angle_beta   90.00
_cell.angle_gamma   90.00
#
_symmetry.space_group_name_H-M   'P 1'
#
loop_
_entity.id
_entity.type
_entity.pdbx_description
1 polymer ?
#
loop_
_entity_poly.entity_id
_entity_poly.type
_entity_poly.pdbx_seq_one_letter_code
_entity_poly.pdbx_strand_id
1 'polypeptide(L)'
;MTPPPGWYPDPHAPHRQRWWDGTAWTEHRRAPEAPAAPPPGGGTGRTKVVALTAAGTVLVAAIVTGAVALSGGDGGGPQTRTAPTSTPEATPGSPEPTPEASAPKPPADDPAVVEDQLNGVTFPLLDGWVRPQHVAQDDVVMTTDGTYDCPGGVGLCRHGMVFSRTVTENDEKSPEALAEEDISEAADEAYDRDRLGRELYGGLRSRQVVKSGPVAVAGRAGYLVRWRVTTAKGPGGYVQSLVFPSSVGTESPVLVRYVFDAGEDGPPLADMDRITKGIRPAGDADTGGGVGSSIGPTD
;
A
#
# COMPACT_ATOMS: atom_id res chain seq x y z
N MET A 1 -23.02 18.29 0.49
CA MET A 1 -22.99 19.12 -0.73
C MET A 1 -21.89 18.61 -1.62
N THR A 2 -22.22 18.22 -2.85
CA THR A 2 -21.25 17.73 -3.83
C THR A 2 -20.57 18.94 -4.49
N PRO A 3 -19.27 18.89 -4.82
CA PRO A 3 -18.62 20.00 -5.52
C PRO A 3 -19.32 20.32 -6.85
N PRO A 4 -19.39 21.60 -7.25
CA PRO A 4 -19.94 21.98 -8.55
C PRO A 4 -19.09 21.41 -9.69
N PRO A 5 -19.62 21.31 -10.92
CA PRO A 5 -18.86 20.85 -12.06
C PRO A 5 -17.62 21.72 -12.30
N GLY A 6 -16.45 21.09 -12.50
CA GLY A 6 -15.19 21.83 -12.55
C GLY A 6 -13.95 20.95 -12.69
N TRP A 7 -12.79 21.61 -12.84
CA TRP A 7 -11.48 20.95 -12.82
C TRP A 7 -10.94 20.84 -11.40
N TYR A 8 -10.62 19.62 -11.00
CA TYR A 8 -10.10 19.31 -9.66
C TYR A 8 -8.86 18.41 -9.78
N PRO A 9 -8.00 18.34 -8.75
CA PRO A 9 -6.87 17.40 -8.75
C PRO A 9 -7.33 15.95 -8.99
N ASP A 10 -6.65 15.23 -9.88
CA ASP A 10 -6.97 13.84 -10.20
C ASP A 10 -6.54 12.92 -9.04
N PRO A 11 -7.47 12.20 -8.37
CA PRO A 11 -7.15 11.31 -7.26
C PRO A 11 -6.16 10.19 -7.63
N HIS A 12 -6.09 9.83 -8.91
CA HIS A 12 -5.21 8.77 -9.43
C HIS A 12 -3.95 9.32 -10.11
N ALA A 13 -3.85 10.64 -10.30
CA ALA A 13 -2.70 11.31 -10.89
C ALA A 13 -2.53 12.73 -10.32
N PRO A 14 -1.94 12.90 -9.12
CA PRO A 14 -1.92 14.18 -8.39
C PRO A 14 -1.29 15.36 -9.13
N HIS A 15 -0.49 15.08 -10.16
CA HIS A 15 0.15 16.05 -11.05
C HIS A 15 -0.77 16.53 -12.19
N ARG A 16 -2.03 16.09 -12.23
CA ARG A 16 -3.03 16.43 -13.27
C ARG A 16 -4.33 16.89 -12.63
N GLN A 17 -5.14 17.57 -13.42
CA GLN A 17 -6.53 17.87 -13.09
C GLN A 17 -7.45 16.97 -13.91
N ARG A 18 -8.52 16.47 -13.29
CA ARG A 18 -9.61 15.72 -13.92
C ARG A 18 -10.91 16.51 -13.81
N TRP A 19 -11.79 16.38 -14.81
CA TRP A 19 -13.07 17.10 -14.81
C TRP A 19 -14.15 16.32 -14.05
N TRP A 20 -14.78 16.98 -13.08
CA TRP A 20 -15.97 16.54 -12.36
C TRP A 20 -17.22 17.17 -13.00
N ASP A 21 -18.24 16.37 -13.33
CA ASP A 21 -19.47 16.86 -13.99
C ASP A 21 -20.60 17.25 -13.03
N GLY A 22 -20.36 17.18 -11.72
CA GLY A 22 -21.38 17.37 -10.67
C GLY A 22 -21.89 16.06 -10.06
N THR A 23 -21.70 14.94 -10.75
CA THR A 23 -22.17 13.60 -10.34
C THR A 23 -21.09 12.50 -10.43
N ALA A 24 -20.15 12.60 -11.37
CA ALA A 24 -19.07 11.65 -11.57
C ALA A 24 -17.80 12.30 -12.16
N TRP A 25 -16.67 11.59 -12.05
CA TRP A 25 -15.42 11.97 -12.71
C TRP A 25 -15.44 11.54 -14.18
N THR A 26 -15.17 12.48 -15.10
CA THR A 26 -15.12 12.20 -16.55
C THR A 26 -13.71 11.84 -17.02
N GLU A 27 -13.54 11.31 -18.22
CA GLU A 27 -12.21 10.98 -18.77
C GLU A 27 -11.36 12.19 -19.16
N HIS A 28 -11.90 13.40 -19.13
CA HIS A 28 -11.15 14.61 -19.47
C HIS A 28 -10.09 14.92 -18.41
N ARG A 29 -8.82 14.96 -18.84
CA ARG A 29 -7.65 15.25 -18.00
C ARG A 29 -6.81 16.36 -18.62
N ARG A 30 -6.29 17.27 -17.80
CA ARG A 30 -5.38 18.34 -18.23
C ARG A 30 -4.22 18.53 -17.26
N ALA A 31 -3.13 19.11 -17.76
CA ALA A 31 -2.07 19.62 -16.89
C ALA A 31 -2.58 20.86 -16.13
N PRO A 32 -2.15 21.11 -14.89
CA PRO A 32 -2.44 22.36 -14.19
C PRO A 32 -1.94 23.54 -15.03
N GLU A 33 -2.79 24.52 -15.26
CA GLU A 33 -2.40 25.72 -15.99
C GLU A 33 -1.42 26.51 -15.11
N ALA A 34 -0.15 26.55 -15.52
CA ALA A 34 0.84 27.39 -14.87
C ALA A 34 0.43 28.87 -15.07
N PRO A 35 0.55 29.73 -14.05
CA PRO A 35 0.33 31.16 -14.23
C PRO A 35 1.22 31.66 -15.36
N ALA A 36 0.61 32.29 -16.36
CA ALA A 36 1.35 32.90 -17.46
C ALA A 36 2.42 33.85 -16.89
N ALA A 37 3.68 33.57 -17.19
CA ALA A 37 4.77 34.48 -16.85
C ALA A 37 4.49 35.85 -17.50
N PRO A 38 4.66 36.97 -16.77
CA PRO A 38 4.49 38.28 -17.36
C PRO A 38 5.51 38.47 -18.50
N PRO A 39 5.11 39.10 -19.63
CA PRO A 39 6.01 39.26 -20.76
C PRO A 39 7.20 40.17 -20.37
N PRO A 40 8.44 39.82 -20.75
CA PRO A 40 9.57 40.70 -20.55
C PRO A 40 9.41 41.95 -21.42
N GLY A 41 9.49 43.12 -20.79
CA GLY A 41 9.39 44.41 -21.45
C GLY A 41 10.64 44.78 -22.26
N GLY A 42 10.42 45.42 -23.40
CA GLY A 42 11.27 46.46 -23.97
C GLY A 42 12.42 46.04 -24.88
N GLY A 43 12.30 46.32 -26.17
CA GLY A 43 13.45 46.36 -27.09
C GLY A 43 13.07 46.44 -28.57
N THR A 44 13.16 47.62 -29.15
CA THR A 44 12.88 47.97 -30.55
C THR A 44 13.85 47.31 -31.54
N GLY A 45 13.33 46.69 -32.63
CA GLY A 45 14.20 46.19 -33.70
C GLY A 45 13.51 45.42 -34.85
N ARG A 46 13.13 46.16 -35.89
CA ARG A 46 12.74 45.80 -37.28
C ARG A 46 12.89 44.34 -37.80
N THR A 47 11.74 43.80 -38.23
CA THR A 47 11.40 43.22 -39.57
C THR A 47 12.04 41.92 -40.09
N LYS A 48 11.21 40.85 -40.22
CA LYS A 48 10.84 40.09 -41.46
C LYS A 48 10.06 38.80 -41.06
N VAL A 49 8.72 38.73 -41.20
CA VAL A 49 7.90 38.06 -42.25
C VAL A 49 8.39 36.62 -42.57
N VAL A 50 7.62 35.54 -42.37
CA VAL A 50 6.58 34.91 -43.25
C VAL A 50 5.95 33.77 -42.39
N ALA A 51 4.65 33.68 -42.06
CA ALA A 51 3.40 33.38 -42.80
C ALA A 51 3.01 31.88 -42.91
N LEU A 52 1.68 31.65 -42.77
CA LEU A 52 0.80 30.51 -43.17
C LEU A 52 0.05 29.88 -41.96
N THR A 53 -1.12 30.39 -41.55
CA THR A 53 -2.49 30.17 -42.06
C THR A 53 -2.99 28.72 -42.07
N ALA A 54 -3.98 28.42 -41.23
CA ALA A 54 -5.17 27.67 -41.62
C ALA A 54 -6.33 28.01 -40.66
N ALA A 55 -7.41 28.50 -41.24
CA ALA A 55 -8.63 28.95 -40.58
C ALA A 55 -9.59 27.79 -40.30
N GLY A 56 -10.26 27.82 -39.15
CA GLY A 56 -11.41 26.97 -38.83
C GLY A 56 -12.58 27.87 -38.42
N THR A 57 -13.60 27.89 -39.26
CA THR A 57 -14.80 28.75 -39.21
C THR A 57 -15.67 28.51 -37.98
N VAL A 58 -15.99 29.59 -37.27
CA VAL A 58 -17.04 29.67 -36.24
C VAL A 58 -18.35 30.09 -36.91
N LEU A 59 -19.45 29.41 -36.59
CA LEU A 59 -20.80 29.90 -36.83
C LEU A 59 -21.65 29.64 -35.58
N VAL A 60 -22.00 30.74 -34.90
CA VAL A 60 -22.94 30.82 -33.78
C VAL A 60 -24.09 31.71 -34.22
N ALA A 61 -25.33 31.26 -34.03
CA ALA A 61 -26.55 32.04 -33.74
C ALA A 61 -27.68 31.02 -33.50
N ALA A 62 -28.66 31.19 -32.60
CA ALA A 62 -29.18 32.40 -31.99
C ALA A 62 -29.84 32.12 -30.62
N ILE A 63 -29.92 33.20 -29.84
CA ILE A 63 -30.63 33.45 -28.58
C ILE A 63 -32.08 33.85 -28.87
N VAL A 64 -33.06 33.48 -28.01
CA VAL A 64 -34.18 34.33 -27.50
C VAL A 64 -34.73 33.64 -26.21
N THR A 65 -34.46 34.16 -25.01
CA THR A 65 -35.25 35.08 -24.16
C THR A 65 -36.47 34.48 -23.47
N GLY A 66 -36.48 34.56 -22.12
CA GLY A 66 -37.67 34.45 -21.29
C GLY A 66 -37.43 35.11 -19.94
N ALA A 67 -37.97 36.33 -19.76
CA ALA A 67 -37.95 37.09 -18.52
C ALA A 67 -39.38 37.27 -18.00
N VAL A 68 -39.60 37.02 -16.71
CA VAL A 68 -40.73 37.47 -15.86
C VAL A 68 -40.14 37.50 -14.42
N ALA A 69 -39.76 38.65 -13.83
CA ALA A 69 -40.56 39.60 -13.01
C ALA A 69 -41.38 38.91 -11.89
N LEU A 70 -41.51 39.34 -10.63
CA LEU A 70 -41.08 40.49 -9.82
C LEU A 70 -41.48 40.19 -8.35
N SER A 71 -40.85 40.89 -7.39
CA SER A 71 -41.39 41.40 -6.10
C SER A 71 -41.12 40.69 -4.77
N GLY A 72 -40.50 41.48 -3.87
CA GLY A 72 -40.62 41.47 -2.40
C GLY A 72 -39.30 41.14 -1.69
N GLY A 73 -38.61 42.00 -0.93
CA GLY A 73 -38.91 43.32 -0.38
C GLY A 73 -38.07 43.48 0.91
N ASP A 74 -37.32 44.58 1.02
CA ASP A 74 -36.81 45.32 2.19
C ASP A 74 -36.16 44.55 3.38
N GLY A 75 -35.00 44.89 3.92
CA GLY A 75 -34.37 46.20 4.08
C GLY A 75 -34.01 46.35 5.57
N GLY A 76 -32.73 46.58 5.91
CA GLY A 76 -32.34 46.96 7.28
C GLY A 76 -30.94 46.52 7.72
N GLY A 77 -29.91 47.28 7.35
CA GLY A 77 -28.84 47.56 8.32
C GLY A 77 -29.38 48.57 9.36
N PRO A 78 -28.76 48.75 10.54
CA PRO A 78 -27.42 49.34 10.56
C PRO A 78 -26.53 49.04 11.81
N GLN A 79 -25.29 49.54 11.73
CA GLN A 79 -24.45 50.07 12.83
C GLN A 79 -23.31 49.22 13.42
N THR A 80 -22.12 49.54 12.91
CA THR A 80 -20.89 49.77 13.67
C THR A 80 -21.13 50.50 14.99
N ARG A 81 -20.63 49.93 16.10
CA ARG A 81 -20.38 50.67 17.34
C ARG A 81 -19.00 50.30 17.89
N THR A 82 -18.14 51.31 17.97
CA THR A 82 -16.80 51.27 18.56
C THR A 82 -16.87 51.55 20.07
N ALA A 83 -15.92 50.94 20.79
CA ALA A 83 -15.40 51.23 22.15
C ALA A 83 -16.16 50.65 23.36
N PRO A 84 -15.50 50.41 24.52
CA PRO A 84 -14.10 50.67 24.87
C PRO A 84 -13.31 49.43 25.38
N THR A 85 -11.99 49.60 25.43
CA THR A 85 -11.02 48.79 26.17
C THR A 85 -11.43 48.61 27.63
N SER A 86 -11.56 47.36 28.06
CA SER A 86 -11.63 46.98 29.48
C SER A 86 -10.65 45.84 29.71
N THR A 87 -9.55 46.13 30.40
CA THR A 87 -8.64 45.15 30.97
C THR A 87 -9.36 44.32 32.03
N PRO A 88 -9.31 42.98 32.00
CA PRO A 88 -9.52 42.17 33.18
C PRO A 88 -8.18 41.66 33.72
N GLU A 89 -7.96 42.04 34.96
CA GLU A 89 -6.95 41.61 35.90
C GLU A 89 -7.01 40.08 36.15
N ALA A 90 -5.85 39.51 36.47
CA ALA A 90 -5.59 38.08 36.57
C ALA A 90 -6.35 37.37 37.70
N THR A 91 -6.77 36.13 37.46
CA THR A 91 -7.06 35.10 38.49
C THR A 91 -6.87 33.70 37.85
N PRO A 92 -6.33 32.71 38.60
CA PRO A 92 -5.54 31.61 38.04
C PRO A 92 -6.34 30.49 37.38
N GLY A 93 -5.66 29.82 36.44
CA GLY A 93 -6.19 28.85 35.50
C GLY A 93 -6.77 27.57 36.10
N SER A 94 -7.83 27.11 35.43
CA SER A 94 -8.33 25.74 35.45
C SER A 94 -7.25 24.78 34.95
N PRO A 95 -7.12 23.56 35.52
CA PRO A 95 -6.10 22.60 35.07
C PRO A 95 -6.36 22.20 33.61
N GLU A 96 -5.27 22.26 32.85
CA GLU A 96 -5.11 21.79 31.48
C GLU A 96 -5.40 20.28 31.40
N PRO A 97 -6.02 19.77 30.32
CA PRO A 97 -6.21 18.34 30.15
C PRO A 97 -4.84 17.66 30.10
N THR A 98 -4.59 16.78 31.06
CA THR A 98 -3.43 15.89 31.11
C THR A 98 -3.24 15.24 29.74
N PRO A 99 -2.05 15.35 29.10
CA PRO A 99 -1.77 14.59 27.91
C PRO A 99 -1.92 13.11 28.24
N GLU A 100 -2.77 12.41 27.50
CA GLU A 100 -2.81 10.95 27.47
C GLU A 100 -1.38 10.44 27.38
N ALA A 101 -0.96 9.72 28.41
CA ALA A 101 0.35 9.10 28.45
C ALA A 101 0.49 8.26 27.19
N SER A 102 1.36 8.69 26.29
CA SER A 102 1.76 7.90 25.14
C SER A 102 2.21 6.54 25.68
N ALA A 103 1.60 5.47 25.18
CA ALA A 103 2.05 4.13 25.46
C ALA A 103 3.59 4.07 25.28
N PRO A 104 4.32 3.38 26.16
CA PRO A 104 5.77 3.33 26.07
C PRO A 104 6.15 2.80 24.68
N LYS A 105 6.92 3.61 23.94
CA LYS A 105 7.58 3.17 22.72
C LYS A 105 8.44 1.95 23.10
N PRO A 106 8.33 0.81 22.39
CA PRO A 106 9.16 -0.34 22.70
C PRO A 106 10.64 0.06 22.65
N PRO A 107 11.49 -0.52 23.52
CA PRO A 107 12.90 -0.24 23.54
C PRO A 107 13.49 -0.38 22.12
N ALA A 108 14.45 0.47 21.78
CA ALA A 108 15.08 0.48 20.45
C ALA A 108 15.79 -0.83 20.09
N ASP A 109 15.92 -1.75 21.04
CA ASP A 109 16.56 -3.05 20.93
C ASP A 109 15.58 -4.21 20.63
N ASP A 110 14.27 -3.97 20.62
CA ASP A 110 13.32 -4.99 20.15
C ASP A 110 13.50 -5.18 18.64
N PRO A 111 13.71 -6.43 18.16
CA PRO A 111 13.85 -6.67 16.74
C PRO A 111 12.58 -6.18 16.04
N ALA A 112 12.76 -5.38 15.00
CA ALA A 112 11.63 -4.86 14.24
C ALA A 112 10.76 -6.02 13.75
N VAL A 113 9.45 -5.95 13.98
CA VAL A 113 8.48 -6.95 13.51
C VAL A 113 7.43 -6.33 12.60
N VAL A 114 6.85 -7.15 11.73
CA VAL A 114 5.63 -6.85 10.99
C VAL A 114 4.53 -7.75 11.50
N GLU A 115 3.41 -7.16 11.89
CA GLU A 115 2.24 -7.89 12.36
C GLU A 115 1.27 -8.12 11.21
N ASP A 116 0.85 -9.37 11.06
CA ASP A 116 -0.29 -9.76 10.26
C ASP A 116 -1.46 -10.05 11.21
N GLN A 117 -2.26 -9.00 11.43
CA GLN A 117 -3.40 -9.05 12.34
C GLN A 117 -4.49 -10.00 11.85
N LEU A 118 -4.62 -10.21 10.53
CA LEU A 118 -5.64 -11.07 9.96
C LEU A 118 -5.36 -12.54 10.29
N ASN A 119 -4.10 -12.96 10.14
CA ASN A 119 -3.70 -14.33 10.42
C ASN A 119 -3.21 -14.54 11.87
N GLY A 120 -3.11 -13.46 12.66
CA GLY A 120 -2.72 -13.51 14.08
C GLY A 120 -1.26 -13.91 14.28
N VAL A 121 -0.36 -13.46 13.41
CA VAL A 121 1.07 -13.80 13.46
C VAL A 121 1.95 -12.57 13.27
N THR A 122 3.20 -12.65 13.71
CA THR A 122 4.24 -11.64 13.49
C THR A 122 5.40 -12.23 12.69
N PHE A 123 6.02 -11.40 11.86
CA PHE A 123 7.20 -11.71 11.06
C PHE A 123 8.38 -10.87 11.51
N PRO A 124 9.60 -11.44 11.62
CA PRO A 124 10.79 -10.65 11.87
C PRO A 124 11.14 -9.80 10.65
N LEU A 125 11.27 -8.50 10.84
CA LEU A 125 11.75 -7.58 9.81
C LEU A 125 13.27 -7.57 9.83
N LEU A 126 13.88 -8.40 8.97
CA LEU A 126 15.32 -8.52 8.84
C LEU A 126 15.93 -7.30 8.13
N ASP A 127 17.25 -7.11 8.25
CA ASP A 127 17.97 -6.10 7.48
C ASP A 127 17.74 -6.26 5.97
N GLY A 128 17.49 -5.16 5.26
CA GLY A 128 17.16 -5.16 3.83
C GLY A 128 15.68 -5.46 3.51
N TRP A 129 14.89 -5.84 4.51
CA TRP A 129 13.44 -5.97 4.40
C TRP A 129 12.74 -4.73 4.95
N VAL A 130 11.66 -4.34 4.28
CA VAL A 130 10.82 -3.20 4.65
C VAL A 130 9.37 -3.62 4.75
N ARG A 131 8.60 -2.86 5.53
CA ARG A 131 7.14 -2.99 5.52
C ARG A 131 6.62 -2.65 4.12
N PRO A 132 5.62 -3.37 3.62
CA PRO A 132 5.07 -3.14 2.29
C PRO A 132 4.54 -1.71 2.19
N GLN A 133 5.11 -0.96 1.25
CA GLN A 133 4.63 0.36 0.86
C GLN A 133 4.43 0.35 -0.64
N HIS A 134 3.28 0.86 -1.09
CA HIS A 134 2.94 0.95 -2.52
C HIS A 134 3.01 -0.42 -3.24
N VAL A 135 2.46 -1.46 -2.62
CA VAL A 135 2.33 -2.81 -3.22
C VAL A 135 0.92 -2.98 -3.79
N ALA A 136 0.83 -3.57 -4.99
CA ALA A 136 -0.45 -3.80 -5.66
C ALA A 136 -1.02 -5.20 -5.38
N GLN A 137 -0.17 -6.12 -4.93
CA GLN A 137 -0.55 -7.47 -4.57
C GLN A 137 -1.18 -7.49 -3.18
N ASP A 138 -2.25 -8.27 -3.04
CA ASP A 138 -2.89 -8.54 -1.75
C ASP A 138 -1.97 -9.40 -0.86
N ASP A 139 -2.25 -9.41 0.45
CA ASP A 139 -1.62 -10.30 1.44
C ASP A 139 -0.10 -10.17 1.61
N VAL A 140 0.54 -9.17 1.00
CA VAL A 140 1.98 -8.90 1.18
C VAL A 140 2.22 -8.40 2.60
N VAL A 141 3.12 -9.05 3.32
CA VAL A 141 3.54 -8.66 4.68
C VAL A 141 4.92 -8.04 4.72
N MET A 142 5.82 -8.38 3.79
CA MET A 142 7.17 -7.80 3.73
C MET A 142 7.69 -7.78 2.29
N THR A 143 8.52 -6.79 1.98
CA THR A 143 9.22 -6.71 0.70
C THR A 143 10.69 -6.33 0.90
N THR A 144 11.53 -6.55 -0.10
CA THR A 144 12.76 -5.75 -0.25
C THR A 144 12.41 -4.30 -0.56
N ASP A 145 13.35 -3.40 -0.27
CA ASP A 145 13.22 -2.00 -0.68
C ASP A 145 13.35 -1.84 -2.21
N GLY A 146 12.69 -0.82 -2.75
CA GLY A 146 12.73 -0.48 -4.17
C GLY A 146 11.96 -1.41 -5.11
N THR A 147 11.95 -1.04 -6.39
CA THR A 147 11.43 -1.82 -7.51
C THR A 147 12.40 -1.69 -8.69
N TYR A 148 12.33 -2.64 -9.62
CA TYR A 148 13.13 -2.63 -10.85
C TYR A 148 12.28 -3.04 -12.05
N ASP A 149 12.75 -2.73 -13.27
CA ASP A 149 12.07 -3.18 -14.49
C ASP A 149 12.18 -4.69 -14.63
N CYS A 150 11.05 -5.37 -14.71
CA CYS A 150 11.04 -6.82 -14.83
C CYS A 150 11.82 -7.27 -16.09
N PRO A 151 12.55 -8.41 -16.05
CA PRO A 151 13.38 -8.86 -17.18
C PRO A 151 12.60 -9.09 -18.48
N GLY A 152 11.30 -9.36 -18.38
CA GLY A 152 10.35 -9.46 -19.48
C GLY A 152 10.23 -8.19 -20.32
N GLY A 153 10.57 -7.02 -19.77
CA GLY A 153 10.38 -5.70 -20.37
C GLY A 153 8.98 -5.13 -20.11
N VAL A 154 8.22 -5.72 -19.18
CA VAL A 154 6.86 -5.31 -18.84
C VAL A 154 6.67 -5.39 -17.32
N GLY A 155 6.08 -4.35 -16.73
CA GLY A 155 5.80 -4.30 -15.30
C GLY A 155 7.02 -3.97 -14.42
N LEU A 156 6.76 -3.80 -13.13
CA LEU A 156 7.76 -3.53 -12.10
C LEU A 156 7.85 -4.75 -11.17
N CYS A 157 9.08 -5.16 -10.88
CA CYS A 157 9.42 -6.29 -10.06
C CYS A 157 10.10 -5.84 -8.76
N ARG A 158 10.11 -6.73 -7.78
CA ARG A 158 10.86 -6.59 -6.52
C ARG A 158 11.67 -7.86 -6.31
N HIS A 159 12.85 -7.70 -5.70
CA HIS A 159 13.75 -8.82 -5.48
C HIS A 159 13.28 -9.82 -4.42
N GLY A 160 12.52 -9.36 -3.42
CA GLY A 160 11.95 -10.23 -2.41
C GLY A 160 10.55 -9.79 -2.00
N MET A 161 9.64 -10.76 -1.89
CA MET A 161 8.30 -10.56 -1.34
C MET A 161 7.93 -11.74 -0.43
N VAL A 162 7.20 -11.42 0.65
CA VAL A 162 6.58 -12.40 1.54
C VAL A 162 5.09 -12.08 1.66
N PHE A 163 4.26 -13.10 1.49
CA PHE A 163 2.80 -13.02 1.55
C PHE A 163 2.30 -13.91 2.68
N SER A 164 1.17 -13.55 3.29
CA SER A 164 0.53 -14.33 4.35
C SER A 164 -0.99 -14.26 4.22
N ARG A 165 -1.63 -15.42 4.04
CA ARG A 165 -3.08 -15.52 3.86
C ARG A 165 -3.66 -16.70 4.62
N THR A 166 -4.94 -16.61 4.95
CA THR A 166 -5.69 -17.75 5.48
C THR A 166 -6.18 -18.62 4.34
N VAL A 167 -6.06 -19.94 4.46
CA VAL A 167 -6.65 -20.88 3.50
C VAL A 167 -8.14 -21.06 3.83
N THR A 168 -9.02 -20.59 2.94
CA THR A 168 -10.48 -20.59 3.13
C THR A 168 -11.25 -21.36 2.07
N GLU A 169 -10.63 -21.69 0.94
CA GLU A 169 -11.33 -22.18 -0.26
C GLU A 169 -11.50 -23.71 -0.33
N ASN A 170 -10.95 -24.46 0.63
CA ASN A 170 -11.03 -25.93 0.66
C ASN A 170 -11.22 -26.52 2.07
N ASP A 171 -11.75 -27.74 2.11
CA ASP A 171 -11.91 -28.54 3.34
C ASP A 171 -10.60 -29.20 3.78
N GLU A 172 -9.56 -29.19 2.93
CA GLU A 172 -8.22 -29.68 3.27
C GLU A 172 -7.62 -28.82 4.39
N LYS A 173 -6.96 -29.49 5.35
CA LYS A 173 -6.35 -28.86 6.53
C LYS A 173 -4.93 -29.35 6.79
N SER A 174 -4.46 -30.36 6.06
CA SER A 174 -3.10 -30.87 6.15
C SER A 174 -2.10 -29.82 5.65
N PRO A 175 -1.14 -29.38 6.47
CA PRO A 175 -0.12 -28.44 6.02
C PRO A 175 0.70 -28.95 4.83
N GLU A 176 0.98 -30.26 4.78
CA GLU A 176 1.75 -30.87 3.69
C GLU A 176 1.00 -30.78 2.37
N ALA A 177 -0.25 -31.25 2.33
CA ALA A 177 -1.06 -31.25 1.11
C ALA A 177 -1.27 -29.82 0.58
N LEU A 178 -1.57 -28.87 1.47
CA LEU A 178 -1.77 -27.47 1.10
C LEU A 178 -0.49 -26.82 0.57
N ALA A 179 0.68 -27.11 1.16
CA ALA A 179 1.95 -26.56 0.69
C ALA A 179 2.36 -27.14 -0.68
N GLU A 180 2.12 -28.44 -0.90
CA GLU A 180 2.39 -29.13 -2.16
C GLU A 180 1.45 -28.69 -3.29
N GLU A 181 0.20 -28.37 -2.99
CA GLU A 181 -0.76 -27.83 -3.95
C GLU A 181 -0.42 -26.38 -4.34
N ASP A 182 -0.11 -25.54 -3.34
CA ASP A 182 0.11 -24.10 -3.53
C ASP A 182 1.39 -23.76 -4.31
N ILE A 183 2.48 -24.52 -4.14
CA ILE A 183 3.80 -24.15 -4.66
C ILE A 183 3.83 -23.99 -6.19
N SER A 184 2.99 -24.72 -6.93
CA SER A 184 2.91 -24.56 -8.38
C SER A 184 2.30 -23.22 -8.76
N GLU A 185 1.17 -22.87 -8.15
CA GLU A 185 0.51 -21.58 -8.39
C GLU A 185 1.40 -20.41 -7.96
N ALA A 186 2.03 -20.53 -6.78
CA ALA A 186 2.97 -19.52 -6.29
C ALA A 186 4.13 -19.28 -7.28
N ALA A 187 4.65 -20.33 -7.91
CA ALA A 187 5.71 -20.21 -8.90
C ALA A 187 5.22 -19.60 -10.23
N ASP A 188 4.01 -19.96 -10.65
CA ASP A 188 3.44 -19.47 -11.90
C ASP A 188 3.06 -17.98 -11.79
N GLU A 189 2.43 -17.56 -10.70
CA GLU A 189 2.13 -16.14 -10.44
C GLU A 189 3.38 -15.28 -10.30
N ALA A 190 4.46 -15.84 -9.72
CA ALA A 190 5.71 -15.11 -9.51
C ALA A 190 6.56 -14.98 -10.79
N TYR A 191 6.67 -16.06 -11.58
CA TYR A 191 7.71 -16.18 -12.60
C TYR A 191 7.21 -16.61 -13.99
N ASP A 192 5.98 -17.11 -14.14
CA ASP A 192 5.42 -17.46 -15.45
C ASP A 192 4.57 -16.33 -16.03
N ARG A 193 3.41 -16.07 -15.43
CA ARG A 193 2.47 -15.03 -15.84
C ARG A 193 1.81 -14.37 -14.64
N ASP A 194 1.72 -13.05 -14.68
CA ASP A 194 0.95 -12.33 -13.66
C ASP A 194 -0.57 -12.49 -13.87
N ARG A 195 -1.37 -11.94 -12.95
CA ARG A 195 -2.85 -11.95 -13.02
C ARG A 195 -3.42 -11.30 -14.30
N LEU A 196 -2.62 -10.55 -15.04
CA LEU A 196 -2.99 -9.93 -16.33
C LEU A 196 -2.48 -10.75 -17.54
N GLY A 197 -1.90 -11.92 -17.31
CA GLY A 197 -1.35 -12.81 -18.34
C GLY A 197 0.02 -12.40 -18.88
N ARG A 198 0.70 -11.43 -18.25
CA ARG A 198 1.98 -10.87 -18.72
C ARG A 198 3.15 -11.70 -18.21
N GLU A 199 4.11 -11.99 -19.08
CA GLU A 199 5.33 -12.73 -18.74
C GLU A 199 6.41 -11.80 -18.19
N LEU A 200 6.38 -11.54 -16.88
CA LEU A 200 7.35 -10.64 -16.22
C LEU A 200 8.80 -11.12 -16.36
N TYR A 201 9.04 -12.43 -16.54
CA TYR A 201 10.36 -13.03 -16.71
C TYR A 201 10.52 -13.80 -18.03
N GLY A 202 9.63 -13.56 -19.00
CA GLY A 202 9.60 -14.30 -20.28
C GLY A 202 9.16 -15.76 -20.16
N GLY A 203 8.46 -16.10 -19.06
CA GLY A 203 7.93 -17.42 -18.78
C GLY A 203 8.86 -18.32 -17.98
N LEU A 204 8.25 -19.26 -17.25
CA LEU A 204 8.93 -20.25 -16.43
C LEU A 204 9.46 -21.39 -17.31
N ARG A 205 10.69 -21.84 -17.06
CA ARG A 205 11.38 -22.88 -17.85
C ARG A 205 11.54 -24.20 -17.13
N SER A 206 11.87 -24.15 -15.85
CA SER A 206 12.05 -25.36 -15.04
C SER A 206 11.82 -25.06 -13.57
N ARG A 207 11.48 -26.12 -12.83
CA ARG A 207 11.20 -26.11 -11.39
C ARG A 207 11.96 -27.28 -10.77
N GLN A 208 12.68 -27.01 -9.68
CA GLN A 208 13.40 -28.04 -8.95
C GLN A 208 13.11 -27.91 -7.46
N VAL A 209 12.65 -28.99 -6.84
CA VAL A 209 12.50 -29.05 -5.37
C VAL A 209 13.88 -28.98 -4.74
N VAL A 210 14.13 -27.97 -3.92
CA VAL A 210 15.40 -27.77 -3.19
C VAL A 210 15.26 -27.96 -1.69
N LYS A 211 14.03 -27.89 -1.16
CA LYS A 211 13.71 -28.21 0.23
C LYS A 211 12.24 -28.64 0.33
N SER A 212 11.95 -29.69 1.08
CA SER A 212 10.59 -30.09 1.42
C SER A 212 10.59 -30.79 2.77
N GLY A 213 9.58 -30.55 3.60
CA GLY A 213 9.40 -31.32 4.83
C GLY A 213 8.76 -30.56 5.99
N PRO A 214 8.60 -31.27 7.13
CA PRO A 214 7.98 -30.71 8.32
C PRO A 214 8.85 -29.62 8.97
N VAL A 215 8.19 -28.63 9.56
CA VAL A 215 8.83 -27.51 10.24
C VAL A 215 8.00 -27.04 11.44
N ALA A 216 8.63 -26.56 12.50
CA ALA A 216 7.93 -25.93 13.63
C ALA A 216 7.87 -24.41 13.42
N VAL A 217 6.67 -23.84 13.41
CA VAL A 217 6.41 -22.42 13.19
C VAL A 217 5.35 -21.95 14.17
N ALA A 218 5.57 -20.81 14.84
CA ALA A 218 4.63 -20.28 15.84
C ALA A 218 4.16 -21.32 16.89
N GLY A 219 5.05 -22.25 17.28
CA GLY A 219 4.73 -23.32 18.24
C GLY A 219 3.88 -24.47 17.68
N ARG A 220 3.58 -24.47 16.37
CA ARG A 220 2.78 -25.50 15.70
C ARG A 220 3.60 -26.27 14.66
N ALA A 221 3.16 -27.47 14.35
CA ALA A 221 3.72 -28.26 13.27
C ALA A 221 3.15 -27.76 11.93
N GLY A 222 4.04 -27.41 11.01
CA GLY A 222 3.73 -27.01 9.65
C GLY A 222 4.57 -27.80 8.65
N TYR A 223 4.45 -27.42 7.38
CA TYR A 223 5.18 -28.02 6.28
C TYR A 223 5.60 -26.95 5.29
N LEU A 224 6.79 -27.09 4.71
CA LEU A 224 7.26 -26.20 3.66
C LEU A 224 7.67 -26.99 2.43
N VAL A 225 7.47 -26.37 1.26
CA VAL A 225 8.02 -26.79 -0.02
C VAL A 225 8.73 -25.58 -0.62
N ARG A 226 10.00 -25.74 -1.02
CA ARG A 226 10.81 -24.70 -1.66
C ARG A 226 11.31 -25.19 -3.02
N TRP A 227 11.03 -24.41 -4.04
CA TRP A 227 11.50 -24.63 -5.40
C TRP A 227 12.58 -23.61 -5.77
N ARG A 228 13.60 -24.06 -6.50
CA ARG A 228 14.39 -23.21 -7.40
C ARG A 228 13.67 -23.18 -8.74
N VAL A 229 13.48 -21.99 -9.30
CA VAL A 229 12.90 -21.81 -10.63
C VAL A 229 13.92 -21.15 -11.57
N THR A 230 13.85 -21.52 -12.84
CA THR A 230 14.58 -20.86 -13.92
C THR A 230 13.59 -20.27 -14.91
N THR A 231 13.87 -19.08 -15.41
CA THR A 231 13.01 -18.34 -16.34
C THR A 231 13.69 -18.13 -17.68
N ALA A 232 12.96 -17.68 -18.69
CA ALA A 232 13.55 -17.36 -19.98
C ALA A 232 14.47 -16.14 -19.95
N LYS A 233 14.17 -15.18 -19.06
CA LYS A 233 14.93 -13.96 -18.86
C LYS A 233 15.17 -13.73 -17.37
N GLY A 234 16.30 -13.10 -17.06
CA GLY A 234 16.72 -12.86 -15.68
C GLY A 234 17.24 -14.12 -14.98
N PRO A 235 17.55 -14.01 -13.67
CA PRO A 235 18.24 -15.07 -12.92
C PRO A 235 17.32 -16.22 -12.45
N GLY A 236 16.00 -16.12 -12.70
CA GLY A 236 14.99 -16.91 -12.02
C GLY A 236 14.96 -16.58 -10.51
N GLY A 237 14.52 -17.54 -9.71
CA GLY A 237 14.32 -17.28 -8.29
C GLY A 237 14.09 -18.52 -7.45
N TYR A 238 13.72 -18.28 -6.22
CA TYR A 238 13.27 -19.26 -5.25
C TYR A 238 11.85 -18.93 -4.83
N VAL A 239 11.01 -19.94 -4.80
CA VAL A 239 9.63 -19.84 -4.32
C VAL A 239 9.47 -20.82 -3.17
N GLN A 240 8.83 -20.41 -2.09
CA GLN A 240 8.50 -21.30 -0.99
C GLN A 240 7.04 -21.11 -0.58
N SER A 241 6.33 -22.21 -0.42
CA SER A 241 5.03 -22.27 0.23
C SER A 241 5.23 -22.93 1.59
N LEU A 242 4.84 -22.23 2.65
CA LEU A 242 4.86 -22.69 4.03
C LEU A 242 3.42 -22.68 4.54
N VAL A 243 2.98 -23.79 5.12
CA VAL A 243 1.65 -23.86 5.73
C VAL A 243 1.78 -24.31 7.18
N PHE A 244 1.01 -23.71 8.07
CA PHE A 244 0.88 -24.12 9.47
C PHE A 244 -0.49 -23.70 10.03
N PRO A 245 -1.02 -24.40 11.04
CA PRO A 245 -2.28 -23.99 11.69
C PRO A 245 -2.13 -22.65 12.41
N SER A 246 -3.12 -21.76 12.28
CA SER A 246 -3.17 -20.53 13.07
C SER A 246 -3.25 -20.85 14.57
N SER A 247 -2.63 -20.01 15.40
CA SER A 247 -2.76 -20.07 16.86
C SER A 247 -4.04 -19.38 17.37
N VAL A 248 -4.76 -18.65 16.51
CA VAL A 248 -5.99 -17.93 16.86
C VAL A 248 -7.23 -18.60 16.25
N GLY A 249 -8.37 -18.43 16.91
CA GLY A 249 -9.67 -18.87 16.38
C GLY A 249 -9.79 -20.38 16.15
N THR A 250 -10.26 -20.77 14.95
CA THR A 250 -10.57 -22.15 14.57
C THR A 250 -9.34 -22.95 14.09
N GLU A 251 -8.12 -22.46 14.34
CA GLU A 251 -6.87 -23.04 13.84
C GLU A 251 -6.83 -23.18 12.30
N SER A 252 -7.49 -22.26 11.58
CA SER A 252 -7.48 -22.25 10.12
C SER A 252 -6.04 -22.21 9.59
N PRO A 253 -5.70 -22.96 8.51
CA PRO A 253 -4.34 -22.97 7.99
C PRO A 253 -3.92 -21.58 7.50
N VAL A 254 -2.74 -21.14 7.94
CA VAL A 254 -2.06 -19.95 7.44
C VAL A 254 -1.06 -20.41 6.39
N LEU A 255 -1.11 -19.78 5.22
CA LEU A 255 -0.20 -20.02 4.12
C LEU A 255 0.70 -18.80 3.92
N VAL A 256 2.00 -19.03 3.96
CA VAL A 256 3.04 -18.01 3.74
C VAL A 256 3.79 -18.32 2.47
N ARG A 257 3.77 -17.41 1.50
CA ARG A 257 4.55 -17.50 0.27
C ARG A 257 5.80 -16.63 0.36
N TYR A 258 6.93 -17.15 -0.11
CA TYR A 258 8.18 -16.41 -0.27
C TYR A 258 8.54 -16.42 -1.75
N VAL A 259 8.90 -15.26 -2.31
CA VAL A 259 9.33 -15.10 -3.70
C VAL A 259 10.60 -14.28 -3.73
N PHE A 260 11.75 -14.93 -3.90
CA PHE A 260 13.07 -14.27 -3.88
C PHE A 260 13.79 -14.48 -5.22
N ASP A 261 14.22 -13.39 -5.84
CA ASP A 261 15.09 -13.46 -7.00
C ASP A 261 16.43 -14.10 -6.66
N ALA A 262 17.00 -14.84 -7.59
CA ALA A 262 18.27 -15.53 -7.39
C ALA A 262 19.49 -14.78 -7.98
N GLY A 263 19.30 -13.53 -8.40
CA GLY A 263 20.38 -12.65 -8.88
C GLY A 263 21.23 -12.07 -7.75
N GLU A 264 22.25 -11.29 -8.11
CA GLU A 264 23.16 -10.66 -7.13
C GLU A 264 22.42 -9.68 -6.19
N ASP A 265 21.38 -9.02 -6.70
CA ASP A 265 20.53 -8.10 -5.93
C ASP A 265 19.37 -8.81 -5.19
N GLY A 266 19.30 -10.14 -5.31
CA GLY A 266 18.32 -10.96 -4.61
C GLY A 266 18.57 -11.03 -3.10
N PRO A 267 17.54 -11.18 -2.25
CA PRO A 267 17.74 -11.44 -0.84
C PRO A 267 18.57 -12.72 -0.61
N PRO A 268 19.35 -12.80 0.48
CA PRO A 268 20.01 -14.04 0.85
C PRO A 268 18.98 -15.17 0.98
N LEU A 269 19.23 -16.32 0.35
CA LEU A 269 18.32 -17.48 0.44
C LEU A 269 18.07 -17.92 1.89
N ALA A 270 19.07 -17.73 2.76
CA ALA A 270 18.97 -18.01 4.19
C ALA A 270 17.86 -17.19 4.88
N ASP A 271 17.42 -16.07 4.31
CA ASP A 271 16.35 -15.23 4.88
C ASP A 271 15.02 -15.95 4.89
N MET A 272 14.74 -16.82 3.92
CA MET A 272 13.53 -17.65 3.97
C MET A 272 13.50 -18.46 5.28
N ASP A 273 14.62 -19.06 5.66
CA ASP A 273 14.73 -19.86 6.88
C ASP A 273 14.74 -18.99 8.15
N ARG A 274 15.41 -17.83 8.11
CA ARG A 274 15.41 -16.86 9.22
C ARG A 274 14.02 -16.31 9.50
N ILE A 275 13.28 -15.92 8.45
CA ILE A 275 11.91 -15.43 8.54
C ILE A 275 11.01 -16.55 9.04
N THR A 276 11.01 -17.73 8.41
CA THR A 276 10.20 -18.88 8.88
C THR A 276 10.44 -19.19 10.35
N LYS A 277 11.70 -19.23 10.80
CA LYS A 277 12.05 -19.50 12.21
C LYS A 277 11.60 -18.39 13.16
N GLY A 278 11.47 -17.15 12.68
CA GLY A 278 11.09 -16.00 13.50
C GLY A 278 9.59 -15.74 13.55
N ILE A 279 8.75 -16.45 12.81
CA ILE A 279 7.29 -16.28 12.89
C ILE A 279 6.79 -16.65 14.28
N ARG A 280 5.99 -15.77 14.90
CA ARG A 280 5.39 -15.96 16.22
C ARG A 280 3.88 -15.67 16.19
N PRO A 281 3.07 -16.23 17.09
CA PRO A 281 1.73 -15.73 17.37
C PRO A 281 1.73 -14.22 17.65
N ALA A 282 0.70 -13.52 17.21
CA ALA A 282 0.47 -12.14 17.62
C ALA A 282 0.12 -12.11 19.13
N GLY A 283 0.67 -11.13 19.86
CA GLY A 283 0.48 -11.00 21.31
C GLY A 283 1.51 -11.74 22.19
N ASP A 284 2.43 -12.52 21.61
CA ASP A 284 3.51 -13.20 22.35
C ASP A 284 4.67 -12.27 22.78
N ALA A 285 4.53 -10.95 22.61
CA ALA A 285 5.57 -9.98 22.94
C ALA A 285 5.91 -9.89 24.45
N ASP A 286 5.20 -10.59 25.34
CA ASP A 286 5.36 -10.45 26.80
C ASP A 286 5.38 -11.74 27.65
N THR A 287 5.51 -12.95 27.10
CA THR A 287 5.53 -14.18 27.94
C THR A 287 6.91 -14.61 28.45
N GLY A 288 7.84 -13.66 28.54
CA GLY A 288 9.10 -13.79 29.27
C GLY A 288 8.98 -13.35 30.73
N GLY A 289 8.11 -13.95 31.55
CA GLY A 289 8.10 -13.60 32.98
C GLY A 289 6.94 -14.15 33.83
N GLY A 290 7.20 -15.26 34.53
CA GLY A 290 6.66 -15.49 35.88
C GLY A 290 5.23 -16.00 36.00
N VAL A 291 5.09 -17.32 36.08
CA VAL A 291 3.97 -17.95 36.79
C VAL A 291 4.08 -17.65 38.29
N GLY A 292 3.36 -16.62 38.75
CA GLY A 292 3.20 -16.31 40.17
C GLY A 292 1.82 -16.74 40.65
N SER A 293 1.68 -17.99 41.09
CA SER A 293 0.51 -18.42 41.86
C SER A 293 0.54 -17.73 43.23
N SER A 294 -0.43 -16.88 43.52
CA SER A 294 -0.75 -16.48 44.90
C SER A 294 -2.26 -16.43 45.08
N ILE A 295 -2.87 -17.60 45.20
CA ILE A 295 -4.10 -17.77 45.97
C ILE A 295 -3.68 -18.47 47.26
N GLY A 296 -3.45 -17.68 48.30
CA GLY A 296 -3.38 -18.15 49.68
C GLY A 296 -4.69 -17.79 50.39
N PRO A 297 -5.27 -18.66 51.24
CA PRO A 297 -6.53 -18.36 51.92
C PRO A 297 -6.32 -17.25 52.96
N THR A 298 -7.29 -16.34 53.05
CA THR A 298 -7.45 -15.46 54.20
C THR A 298 -8.15 -16.23 55.31
N ASP A 299 -7.44 -16.50 56.41
CA ASP A 299 -8.01 -16.70 57.75
C ASP A 299 -7.43 -15.65 58.70
#